data_AF-A0A0A2M3H3-F1
#
_entry.id   AF-A0A0A2M3H3-F1
#
_cell.length_a   1.000
_cell.length_b   1.000
_cell.length_c   1.000
_cell.angle_alpha   90.00
_cell.angle_beta   90.00
_cell.angle_gamma   90.00
#
_symmetry.space_group_name_H-M   'P 1'
#
loop_
_entity.id
_entity.type
_entity.pdbx_description
1 polymer ?
#
loop_
_entity_poly.entity_id
_entity_poly.type
_entity_poly.pdbx_seq_one_letter_code
_entity_poly.pdbx_strand_id
1 'polypeptide(L)'
;MKKFISITLLICLKAINAFAVIVPPGTDNLQAVINSASPGSTIDLQAGTYYVSQTVTVNKLLTIQGLGIGTIIQKTNGATADVAAFVIQDGINGCTLRDFRLLGQDQGGPGIMVFSDNNHLININVSDCGNNSAGGPASWRSGILLDGAVSTELTGITSHHNSWVGISQNNSPETTITTADCFLNHGEGLTIDLGSDNCTVRNSLFNENNVSLRGVGGIGIDDVNGADIQFCTINDTHNLHGITFQNNVGGEDGCIITNNTINNSAQDGIHVRNCVYAVTNTTIDQNTFSGNGGATVAWECSETIAGVAGKNKTALNVFPNPASQFISLDFGTATGSFSFEMFSLSGQSVLFVQDQDNTSRIDISSLSKGLYIYKAKNFEGTTTGKLIITN
;
A
#
# COMPACT_ATOMS: atom_id res chain seq x y z
N MET A 1 -19.53 38.60 -60.20
CA MET A 1 -19.18 37.81 -59.00
C MET A 1 -18.03 36.85 -59.35
N LYS A 2 -16.81 37.14 -58.91
CA LYS A 2 -15.63 36.30 -59.12
C LYS A 2 -15.65 35.18 -58.08
N LYS A 3 -15.84 33.93 -58.50
CA LYS A 3 -15.73 32.75 -57.61
C LYS A 3 -14.26 32.51 -57.31
N PHE A 4 -13.84 32.77 -56.08
CA PHE A 4 -12.58 32.28 -55.53
C PHE A 4 -12.70 30.77 -55.34
N ILE A 5 -11.88 30.01 -56.06
CA ILE A 5 -11.66 28.59 -55.81
C ILE A 5 -10.64 28.51 -54.68
N SER A 6 -11.12 28.21 -53.47
CA SER A 6 -10.25 27.93 -52.33
C SER A 6 -9.67 26.52 -52.51
N ILE A 7 -8.40 26.44 -52.88
CA ILE A 7 -7.65 25.18 -52.91
C ILE A 7 -7.22 24.91 -51.47
N THR A 8 -7.98 24.09 -50.76
CA THR A 8 -7.57 23.56 -49.46
C THR A 8 -6.46 22.53 -49.71
N LEU A 9 -5.21 22.96 -49.53
CA LEU A 9 -4.05 22.09 -49.54
C LEU A 9 -4.12 21.17 -48.31
N LEU A 10 -4.64 19.95 -48.51
CA LEU A 10 -4.64 18.91 -47.49
C LEU A 10 -3.20 18.41 -47.30
N ILE A 11 -2.47 19.04 -46.38
CA ILE A 11 -1.15 18.57 -45.97
C ILE A 11 -1.37 17.25 -45.21
N CYS A 12 -1.19 16.14 -45.90
CA CYS A 12 -0.96 14.84 -45.25
C CYS A 12 0.34 14.97 -44.45
N LEU A 13 0.23 15.30 -43.15
CA LEU A 13 1.31 15.03 -42.20
C LEU A 13 1.45 13.50 -42.13
N LYS A 14 2.31 12.94 -42.97
CA LYS A 14 2.89 11.63 -42.69
C LYS A 14 3.60 11.78 -41.35
N ALA A 15 3.24 10.96 -40.37
CA ALA A 15 4.05 10.78 -39.17
C ALA A 15 5.46 10.41 -39.64
N ILE A 16 6.39 11.36 -39.52
CA ILE A 16 7.81 11.08 -39.68
C ILE A 16 8.13 10.24 -38.46
N ASN A 17 8.24 8.92 -38.63
CA ASN A 17 8.77 8.08 -37.58
C ASN A 17 10.14 8.66 -37.21
N ALA A 18 10.28 9.09 -35.95
CA ALA A 18 11.54 9.59 -35.45
C ALA A 18 12.60 8.52 -35.72
N PHE A 19 13.65 8.87 -36.46
CA PHE A 19 14.69 7.94 -36.83
C PHE A 19 15.37 7.45 -35.54
N ALA A 20 15.49 6.14 -35.37
CA ALA A 20 16.16 5.59 -34.20
C ALA A 20 17.64 5.97 -34.20
N VAL A 21 18.15 6.42 -33.05
CA VAL A 21 19.57 6.77 -32.88
C VAL A 21 20.31 5.54 -32.37
N ILE A 22 21.10 4.92 -33.24
CA ILE A 22 21.88 3.72 -32.91
C ILE A 22 23.12 4.11 -32.10
N VAL A 23 23.29 3.49 -30.93
CA VAL A 23 24.45 3.73 -30.05
C VAL A 23 25.26 2.46 -29.88
N PRO A 24 26.56 2.41 -30.27
CA PRO A 24 27.42 1.26 -30.01
C PRO A 24 27.89 1.22 -28.53
N PRO A 25 28.21 0.03 -27.99
CA PRO A 25 28.73 -0.13 -26.62
C PRO A 25 30.14 0.46 -26.46
N GLY A 26 30.62 0.52 -25.21
CA GLY A 26 32.01 0.81 -24.85
C GLY A 26 32.35 2.28 -24.59
N THR A 27 31.36 3.16 -24.52
CA THR A 27 31.58 4.61 -24.36
C THR A 27 30.72 5.22 -23.25
N ASP A 28 31.26 6.21 -22.54
CA ASP A 28 30.52 7.12 -21.64
C ASP A 28 29.88 8.26 -22.47
N ASN A 29 29.24 7.90 -23.59
CA ASN A 29 28.68 8.86 -24.54
C ASN A 29 27.15 8.94 -24.48
N LEU A 30 26.50 8.12 -23.66
CA LEU A 30 25.06 7.97 -23.68
C LEU A 30 24.35 9.32 -23.40
N GLN A 31 24.91 10.11 -22.49
CA GLN A 31 24.42 11.47 -22.24
C GLN A 31 24.54 12.38 -23.48
N ALA A 32 25.65 12.32 -24.22
CA ALA A 32 25.84 13.12 -25.43
C ALA A 32 24.81 12.75 -26.51
N VAL A 33 24.50 11.46 -26.64
CA VAL A 33 23.44 10.99 -27.53
C VAL A 33 22.08 11.55 -27.11
N ILE A 34 21.71 11.43 -25.83
CA ILE A 34 20.47 12.01 -25.28
C ILE A 34 20.38 13.52 -25.56
N ASN A 35 21.48 14.24 -25.33
CA ASN A 35 21.53 15.68 -25.57
C ASN A 35 21.27 16.03 -27.04
N SER A 36 21.80 15.24 -27.97
CA SER A 36 21.62 15.43 -29.42
C SER A 36 20.28 14.95 -29.97
N ALA A 37 19.62 13.99 -29.29
CA ALA A 37 18.34 13.44 -29.72
C ALA A 37 17.21 14.48 -29.64
N SER A 38 16.27 14.38 -30.57
CA SER A 38 15.04 15.18 -30.53
C SER A 38 14.02 14.58 -29.54
N PRO A 39 13.17 15.37 -28.88
CA PRO A 39 12.06 14.83 -28.10
C PRO A 39 11.20 13.86 -28.93
N GLY A 40 10.78 12.75 -28.32
CA GLY A 40 10.07 11.64 -28.95
C GLY A 40 10.96 10.63 -29.68
N SER A 41 12.29 10.83 -29.72
CA SER A 41 13.19 9.89 -30.38
C SER A 41 13.33 8.57 -29.62
N THR A 42 13.62 7.50 -30.36
CA THR A 42 14.11 6.23 -29.80
C THR A 42 15.62 6.19 -29.90
N ILE A 43 16.29 5.84 -28.81
CA ILE A 43 17.72 5.59 -28.72
C ILE A 43 17.91 4.07 -28.61
N ASP A 44 18.46 3.46 -29.66
CA ASP A 44 18.68 2.02 -29.77
C ASP A 44 20.10 1.65 -29.34
N LEU A 45 20.22 1.10 -28.15
CA LEU A 45 21.45 0.59 -27.56
C LEU A 45 21.72 -0.80 -28.12
N GLN A 46 22.78 -0.91 -28.92
CA GLN A 46 23.26 -2.20 -29.41
C GLN A 46 23.71 -3.11 -28.26
N ALA A 47 23.81 -4.40 -28.51
CA ALA A 47 24.31 -5.35 -27.51
C ALA A 47 25.77 -5.02 -27.13
N GLY A 48 26.08 -5.14 -25.84
CA GLY A 48 27.38 -4.83 -25.24
C GLY A 48 27.26 -3.96 -23.99
N THR A 49 28.40 -3.58 -23.43
CA THR A 49 28.48 -2.84 -22.16
C THR A 49 28.66 -1.35 -22.37
N TYR A 50 27.82 -0.55 -21.73
CA TYR A 50 27.88 0.90 -21.65
C TYR A 50 28.31 1.27 -20.23
N TYR A 51 29.50 1.83 -20.08
CA TYR A 51 30.01 2.26 -18.79
C TYR A 51 29.47 3.65 -18.47
N VAL A 52 28.84 3.79 -17.30
CA VAL A 52 28.30 5.07 -16.83
C VAL A 52 29.01 5.48 -15.54
N SER A 53 29.84 6.51 -15.66
CA SER A 53 30.62 7.05 -14.53
C SER A 53 29.87 8.16 -13.79
N GLN A 54 28.83 8.71 -14.40
CA GLN A 54 27.94 9.76 -13.90
C GLN A 54 26.49 9.40 -14.27
N THR A 55 25.53 10.10 -13.66
CA THR A 55 24.11 9.93 -13.98
C THR A 55 23.81 10.21 -15.45
N VAL A 56 23.18 9.26 -16.13
CA VAL A 56 22.56 9.47 -17.44
C VAL A 56 21.17 10.05 -17.25
N THR A 57 21.02 11.31 -17.62
CA THR A 57 19.85 12.15 -17.38
C THR A 57 18.97 12.20 -18.63
N VAL A 58 17.76 11.67 -18.53
CA VAL A 58 16.69 11.77 -19.52
C VAL A 58 15.93 13.08 -19.27
N ASN A 59 16.26 14.11 -20.04
CA ASN A 59 15.79 15.49 -19.87
C ASN A 59 14.77 15.95 -20.92
N LYS A 60 14.25 15.00 -21.70
CA LYS A 60 13.21 15.19 -22.72
C LYS A 60 12.52 13.86 -22.95
N LEU A 61 11.29 13.89 -23.48
CA LEU A 61 10.55 12.68 -23.84
C LEU A 61 11.40 11.80 -24.76
N LEU A 62 11.73 10.59 -24.33
CA LEU A 62 12.56 9.64 -25.09
C LEU A 62 12.13 8.21 -24.83
N THR A 63 12.43 7.34 -25.79
CA THR A 63 12.53 5.89 -25.56
C THR A 63 14.00 5.50 -25.58
N ILE A 64 14.49 4.82 -24.54
CA ILE A 64 15.81 4.19 -24.50
C ILE A 64 15.60 2.68 -24.52
N GLN A 65 16.08 2.03 -25.56
CA GLN A 65 15.79 0.64 -25.85
C GLN A 65 17.09 -0.15 -26.04
N GLY A 66 17.26 -1.24 -25.31
CA GLY A 66 18.30 -2.22 -25.57
C GLY A 66 17.82 -3.37 -26.47
N LEU A 67 18.71 -4.34 -26.68
CA LEU A 67 18.43 -5.59 -27.40
C LEU A 67 18.26 -6.77 -26.42
N GLY A 68 17.67 -6.50 -25.24
CA GLY A 68 17.47 -7.43 -24.14
C GLY A 68 18.69 -7.48 -23.19
N ILE A 69 18.85 -8.61 -22.49
CA ILE A 69 19.90 -8.80 -21.47
C ILE A 69 21.35 -8.67 -21.99
N GLY A 70 21.55 -8.69 -23.31
CA GLY A 70 22.84 -8.46 -23.95
C GLY A 70 23.26 -6.99 -23.99
N THR A 71 22.32 -6.05 -23.80
CA THR A 71 22.61 -4.62 -23.59
C THR A 71 22.81 -4.39 -22.10
N ILE A 72 24.02 -4.02 -21.69
CA ILE A 72 24.42 -3.89 -20.29
C ILE A 72 24.79 -2.45 -20.00
N ILE A 73 24.10 -1.82 -19.05
CA ILE A 73 24.45 -0.53 -18.48
C ILE A 73 25.20 -0.81 -17.17
N GLN A 74 26.46 -0.40 -17.07
CA GLN A 74 27.31 -0.73 -15.93
C GLN A 74 27.83 0.53 -15.26
N LYS A 75 27.49 0.68 -13.98
CA LYS A 75 27.96 1.77 -13.14
C LYS A 75 29.46 1.65 -12.84
N THR A 76 30.18 2.77 -12.94
CA THR A 76 31.62 2.87 -12.66
C THR A 76 31.97 4.14 -11.86
N ASN A 77 31.01 4.68 -11.10
CA ASN A 77 31.06 5.98 -10.43
C ASN A 77 31.89 6.01 -9.11
N GLY A 78 32.27 4.86 -8.57
CA GLY A 78 32.90 4.76 -7.26
C GLY A 78 31.89 4.52 -6.13
N ALA A 79 32.27 3.71 -5.14
CA ALA A 79 31.37 3.28 -4.06
C ALA A 79 30.79 4.44 -3.24
N THR A 80 31.54 5.53 -3.06
CA THR A 80 31.09 6.69 -2.27
C THR A 80 30.25 7.67 -3.06
N ALA A 81 30.20 7.56 -4.39
CA ALA A 81 29.41 8.45 -5.24
C ALA A 81 27.97 7.99 -5.26
N ASP A 82 27.07 8.83 -4.74
CA ASP A 82 25.66 8.52 -4.60
C ASP A 82 24.87 8.99 -5.83
N VAL A 83 25.06 8.29 -6.95
CA VAL A 83 24.51 8.68 -8.26
C VAL A 83 23.73 7.54 -8.87
N ALA A 84 22.56 7.82 -9.44
CA ALA A 84 21.82 6.82 -10.21
C ALA A 84 22.53 6.51 -11.54
N ALA A 85 22.31 5.35 -12.13
CA ALA A 85 22.73 5.13 -13.53
C ALA A 85 21.84 5.92 -14.48
N PHE A 86 20.52 5.87 -14.28
CA PHE A 86 19.54 6.69 -14.98
C PHE A 86 18.73 7.58 -14.05
N VAL A 87 18.46 8.80 -14.48
CA VAL A 87 17.41 9.67 -13.93
C VAL A 87 16.47 10.07 -15.07
N ILE A 88 15.17 9.79 -14.90
CA ILE A 88 14.13 10.50 -15.65
C ILE A 88 13.78 11.74 -14.84
N GLN A 89 14.08 12.92 -15.40
CA GLN A 89 13.94 14.18 -14.68
C GLN A 89 12.48 14.55 -14.45
N ASP A 90 12.24 15.28 -13.36
CA ASP A 90 10.96 15.90 -13.07
C ASP A 90 10.44 16.72 -14.27
N GLY A 91 9.12 16.65 -14.48
CA GLY A 91 8.41 17.24 -15.61
C GLY A 91 8.64 16.58 -16.96
N ILE A 92 9.50 15.54 -17.06
CA ILE A 92 9.75 14.79 -18.29
C ILE A 92 8.88 13.53 -18.31
N ASN A 93 7.62 13.72 -18.66
CA ASN A 93 6.61 12.66 -18.63
C ASN A 93 6.66 11.77 -19.88
N GLY A 94 6.17 10.53 -19.78
CA GLY A 94 5.96 9.66 -20.94
C GLY A 94 7.21 8.93 -21.44
N CYS A 95 8.33 8.97 -20.73
CA CYS A 95 9.55 8.30 -21.16
C CYS A 95 9.42 6.78 -21.05
N THR A 96 10.16 6.08 -21.91
CA THR A 96 10.23 4.62 -21.88
C THR A 96 11.68 4.17 -21.74
N LEU A 97 11.96 3.32 -20.76
CA LEU A 97 13.20 2.57 -20.65
C LEU A 97 12.88 1.09 -20.84
N ARG A 98 13.59 0.40 -21.73
CA ARG A 98 13.23 -0.99 -22.02
C ARG A 98 14.36 -1.89 -22.51
N ASP A 99 14.20 -3.18 -22.22
CA ASP A 99 14.95 -4.29 -22.82
C ASP A 99 16.47 -4.18 -22.60
N PHE A 100 16.93 -3.99 -21.35
CA PHE A 100 18.35 -4.00 -21.00
C PHE A 100 18.61 -4.51 -19.57
N ARG A 101 19.88 -4.81 -19.29
CA ARG A 101 20.38 -5.08 -17.95
C ARG A 101 21.12 -3.86 -17.39
N LEU A 102 20.95 -3.56 -16.12
CA LEU A 102 21.66 -2.54 -15.36
C LEU A 102 22.41 -3.20 -14.21
N LEU A 103 23.73 -3.02 -14.19
CA LEU A 103 24.65 -3.49 -13.17
C LEU A 103 25.13 -2.31 -12.33
N GLY A 104 24.74 -2.29 -11.07
CA GLY A 104 25.15 -1.29 -10.10
C GLY A 104 26.57 -1.49 -9.59
N GLN A 105 27.11 -2.71 -9.65
CA GLN A 105 28.49 -3.06 -9.21
C GLN A 105 28.78 -2.65 -7.77
N ASP A 106 27.79 -2.73 -6.89
CA ASP A 106 27.82 -2.24 -5.51
C ASP A 106 28.29 -0.77 -5.41
N GLN A 107 28.06 0.03 -6.47
CA GLN A 107 28.37 1.46 -6.45
C GLN A 107 27.23 2.23 -5.77
N GLY A 108 27.53 3.42 -5.22
CA GLY A 108 26.54 4.22 -4.50
C GLY A 108 25.41 4.69 -5.43
N GLY A 109 24.25 5.02 -4.85
CA GLY A 109 23.05 5.44 -5.57
C GLY A 109 22.24 4.30 -6.20
N PRO A 110 21.00 4.57 -6.63
CA PRO A 110 20.13 3.54 -7.17
C PRO A 110 20.53 3.14 -8.59
N GLY A 111 19.87 2.14 -9.15
CA GLY A 111 20.00 1.82 -10.58
C GLY A 111 19.29 2.87 -11.43
N ILE A 112 17.98 2.95 -11.29
CA ILE A 112 17.10 3.86 -12.03
C ILE A 112 16.32 4.71 -11.02
N MET A 113 16.22 6.01 -11.31
CA MET A 113 15.44 6.96 -10.53
C MET A 113 14.46 7.69 -11.44
N VAL A 114 13.20 7.80 -11.03
CA VAL A 114 12.12 8.40 -11.81
C VAL A 114 11.44 9.47 -10.97
N PHE A 115 11.41 10.70 -11.48
CA PHE A 115 10.81 11.86 -10.81
C PHE A 115 9.60 12.44 -11.57
N SER A 116 9.12 11.75 -12.59
CA SER A 116 8.10 12.28 -13.50
C SER A 116 7.01 11.25 -13.77
N ASP A 117 5.96 11.69 -14.46
CA ASP A 117 4.73 10.92 -14.56
C ASP A 117 4.64 10.10 -15.86
N ASN A 118 3.74 9.12 -15.85
CA ASN A 118 3.34 8.34 -17.04
C ASN A 118 4.53 7.66 -17.75
N ASN A 119 5.53 7.23 -16.98
CA ASN A 119 6.71 6.56 -17.54
C ASN A 119 6.49 5.05 -17.66
N HIS A 120 7.23 4.41 -18.56
CA HIS A 120 7.18 2.97 -18.75
C HIS A 120 8.58 2.35 -18.61
N LEU A 121 8.72 1.40 -17.68
CA LEU A 121 9.93 0.60 -17.50
C LEU A 121 9.58 -0.85 -17.85
N ILE A 122 10.20 -1.39 -18.91
CA ILE A 122 9.76 -2.65 -19.52
C ILE A 122 10.94 -3.60 -19.69
N ASN A 123 10.85 -4.83 -19.18
CA ASN A 123 11.86 -5.88 -19.36
C ASN A 123 13.27 -5.43 -18.94
N ILE A 124 13.39 -4.83 -17.75
CA ILE A 124 14.66 -4.35 -17.22
C ILE A 124 15.12 -5.28 -16.11
N ASN A 125 16.36 -5.77 -16.21
CA ASN A 125 17.04 -6.46 -15.11
C ASN A 125 17.97 -5.46 -14.41
N VAL A 126 17.69 -5.11 -13.15
CA VAL A 126 18.50 -4.20 -12.34
C VAL A 126 19.11 -4.99 -11.17
N SER A 127 20.42 -4.85 -10.97
CA SER A 127 21.09 -5.60 -9.93
C SER A 127 22.29 -4.88 -9.33
N ASP A 128 22.69 -5.32 -8.14
CA ASP A 128 23.92 -4.88 -7.45
C ASP A 128 23.97 -3.35 -7.24
N CYS A 129 22.82 -2.71 -7.01
CA CYS A 129 22.74 -1.25 -6.84
C CYS A 129 22.83 -0.82 -5.37
N GLY A 130 23.49 0.32 -5.16
CA GLY A 130 23.72 0.90 -3.84
C GLY A 130 24.80 0.17 -3.05
N ASN A 131 25.27 0.82 -1.97
CA ASN A 131 26.11 0.20 -0.95
C ASN A 131 25.97 0.96 0.38
N ASN A 132 26.65 0.47 1.43
CA ASN A 132 26.60 1.08 2.77
C ASN A 132 27.51 2.29 2.95
N SER A 133 28.44 2.51 2.03
CA SER A 133 29.40 3.62 2.03
C SER A 133 28.84 4.88 1.37
N ALA A 134 27.73 4.79 0.64
CA ALA A 134 27.03 5.93 0.04
C ALA A 134 26.35 6.79 1.12
N GLY A 135 26.50 8.11 1.01
CA GLY A 135 26.11 9.06 2.05
C GLY A 135 24.64 9.49 2.07
N GLY A 136 23.84 9.19 1.04
CA GLY A 136 22.44 9.60 0.98
C GLY A 136 21.46 8.65 1.67
N PRO A 137 20.16 8.92 1.51
CA PRO A 137 19.07 8.14 2.11
C PRO A 137 19.15 6.65 1.81
N ALA A 138 18.62 5.84 2.71
CA ALA A 138 18.56 4.39 2.52
C ALA A 138 17.81 3.97 1.24
N SER A 139 16.73 4.70 0.88
CA SER A 139 15.95 4.48 -0.35
C SER A 139 16.76 4.68 -1.63
N TRP A 140 17.86 5.46 -1.58
CA TRP A 140 18.77 5.68 -2.70
C TRP A 140 19.73 4.49 -2.92
N ARG A 141 19.50 3.38 -2.23
CA ARG A 141 20.24 2.12 -2.40
C ARG A 141 19.36 1.03 -3.02
N SER A 142 18.35 1.46 -3.77
CA SER A 142 17.38 0.60 -4.44
C SER A 142 17.81 0.23 -5.87
N GLY A 143 17.24 -0.85 -6.41
CA GLY A 143 17.35 -1.12 -7.85
C GLY A 143 16.64 -0.01 -8.64
N ILE A 144 15.36 0.18 -8.36
CA ILE A 144 14.52 1.22 -8.97
C ILE A 144 13.90 2.08 -7.86
N LEU A 145 14.00 3.40 -8.00
CA LEU A 145 13.35 4.38 -7.13
C LEU A 145 12.34 5.21 -7.94
N LEU A 146 11.08 5.17 -7.52
CA LEU A 146 10.05 6.10 -7.94
C LEU A 146 9.88 7.13 -6.83
N ASP A 147 10.10 8.41 -7.14
CA ASP A 147 10.07 9.50 -6.16
C ASP A 147 9.24 10.65 -6.71
N GLY A 148 7.99 10.77 -6.25
CA GLY A 148 7.03 11.72 -6.82
C GLY A 148 6.49 11.35 -8.20
N ALA A 149 6.71 10.12 -8.67
CA ALA A 149 6.34 9.70 -10.03
C ALA A 149 4.93 9.12 -10.09
N VAL A 150 4.00 9.79 -10.77
CA VAL A 150 2.59 9.39 -10.84
C VAL A 150 2.31 8.52 -12.08
N SER A 151 1.41 7.55 -11.95
CA SER A 151 0.94 6.70 -13.06
C SER A 151 2.08 6.02 -13.84
N THR A 152 3.15 5.61 -13.16
CA THR A 152 4.29 4.93 -13.79
C THR A 152 4.04 3.43 -13.89
N GLU A 153 4.41 2.82 -15.01
CA GLU A 153 4.21 1.39 -15.27
C GLU A 153 5.55 0.63 -15.27
N LEU A 154 5.64 -0.42 -14.46
CA LEU A 154 6.76 -1.35 -14.39
C LEU A 154 6.28 -2.74 -14.82
N THR A 155 6.78 -3.23 -15.95
CA THR A 155 6.36 -4.52 -16.52
C THR A 155 7.57 -5.38 -16.85
N GLY A 156 7.61 -6.62 -16.35
CA GLY A 156 8.71 -7.56 -16.61
C GLY A 156 10.03 -7.13 -15.95
N ILE A 157 9.96 -6.52 -14.77
CA ILE A 157 11.15 -6.05 -14.05
C ILE A 157 11.78 -7.21 -13.29
N THR A 158 13.09 -7.36 -13.37
CA THR A 158 13.86 -8.17 -12.42
C THR A 158 14.72 -7.25 -11.57
N SER A 159 14.59 -7.26 -10.25
CA SER A 159 15.39 -6.40 -9.35
C SER A 159 16.01 -7.19 -8.20
N HIS A 160 17.33 -7.37 -8.20
CA HIS A 160 17.96 -8.28 -7.26
C HIS A 160 19.33 -7.85 -6.72
N HIS A 161 19.71 -8.41 -5.57
CA HIS A 161 21.01 -8.15 -4.94
C HIS A 161 21.30 -6.66 -4.70
N ASN A 162 20.26 -5.84 -4.52
CA ASN A 162 20.44 -4.43 -4.20
C ASN A 162 20.67 -4.26 -2.69
N SER A 163 21.43 -3.22 -2.32
CA SER A 163 21.82 -2.94 -0.93
C SER A 163 20.64 -2.52 -0.03
N TRP A 164 19.48 -2.20 -0.61
CA TRP A 164 18.25 -1.97 0.13
C TRP A 164 17.00 -2.56 -0.55
N VAL A 165 16.21 -1.76 -1.27
CA VAL A 165 14.94 -2.21 -1.87
C VAL A 165 15.14 -2.69 -3.31
N GLY A 166 14.40 -3.70 -3.75
CA GLY A 166 14.27 -4.02 -5.18
C GLY A 166 13.64 -2.86 -5.97
N ILE A 167 12.39 -2.53 -5.66
CA ILE A 167 11.63 -1.39 -6.20
C ILE A 167 11.12 -0.55 -5.03
N SER A 168 11.52 0.71 -4.92
CA SER A 168 11.10 1.62 -3.87
C SER A 168 10.17 2.69 -4.43
N GLN A 169 9.07 2.95 -3.72
CA GLN A 169 8.13 4.03 -4.05
C GLN A 169 8.09 5.04 -2.91
N ASN A 170 8.20 6.31 -3.25
CA ASN A 170 8.01 7.45 -2.36
C ASN A 170 7.05 8.42 -3.04
N ASN A 171 5.86 8.65 -2.46
CA ASN A 171 4.86 9.56 -3.00
C ASN A 171 4.60 9.36 -4.51
N SER A 172 4.48 8.11 -4.94
CA SER A 172 4.39 7.71 -6.35
C SER A 172 3.07 6.99 -6.65
N PRO A 173 1.93 7.72 -6.56
CA PRO A 173 0.61 7.12 -6.66
C PRO A 173 0.30 6.61 -8.07
N GLU A 174 -0.72 5.73 -8.16
CA GLU A 174 -1.22 5.13 -9.39
C GLU A 174 -0.18 4.31 -10.16
N THR A 175 0.93 3.94 -9.50
CA THR A 175 1.95 3.09 -10.11
C THR A 175 1.39 1.68 -10.31
N THR A 176 1.67 1.11 -11.48
CA THR A 176 1.30 -0.26 -11.82
C THR A 176 2.56 -1.12 -11.97
N ILE A 177 2.67 -2.18 -11.18
CA ILE A 177 3.77 -3.14 -11.22
C ILE A 177 3.20 -4.50 -11.62
N THR A 178 3.62 -5.04 -12.76
CA THR A 178 3.20 -6.36 -13.21
C THR A 178 4.37 -7.24 -13.59
N THR A 179 4.29 -8.53 -13.24
CA THR A 179 5.33 -9.51 -13.61
C THR A 179 6.73 -9.10 -13.14
N ALA A 180 6.83 -8.48 -11.96
CA ALA A 180 8.11 -8.16 -11.36
C ALA A 180 8.67 -9.38 -10.62
N ASP A 181 9.97 -9.58 -10.67
CA ASP A 181 10.73 -10.60 -9.94
C ASP A 181 11.81 -9.92 -9.11
N CYS A 182 11.51 -9.70 -7.84
CA CYS A 182 12.42 -9.04 -6.91
C CYS A 182 12.95 -10.04 -5.90
N PHE A 183 14.27 -10.23 -5.86
CA PHE A 183 14.86 -11.25 -4.99
C PHE A 183 16.25 -10.93 -4.45
N LEU A 184 16.61 -11.54 -3.32
CA LEU A 184 17.92 -11.38 -2.67
C LEU A 184 18.31 -9.91 -2.41
N ASN A 185 17.33 -9.03 -2.26
CA ASN A 185 17.58 -7.65 -1.83
C ASN A 185 17.83 -7.62 -0.32
N HIS A 186 18.72 -6.73 0.11
CA HIS A 186 19.13 -6.63 1.52
C HIS A 186 17.98 -6.18 2.43
N GLY A 187 17.12 -5.30 1.94
CA GLY A 187 15.83 -4.91 2.51
C GLY A 187 14.68 -5.56 1.75
N GLU A 188 13.63 -4.80 1.48
CA GLU A 188 12.40 -5.29 0.85
C GLU A 188 12.58 -5.59 -0.64
N GLY A 189 11.73 -6.47 -1.18
CA GLY A 189 11.56 -6.57 -2.63
C GLY A 189 10.83 -5.35 -3.18
N LEU A 190 9.82 -4.86 -2.45
CA LEU A 190 9.01 -3.70 -2.79
C LEU A 190 8.70 -2.85 -1.56
N THR A 191 8.73 -1.54 -1.69
CA THR A 191 8.04 -0.63 -0.76
C THR A 191 7.01 0.22 -1.49
N ILE A 192 5.85 0.39 -0.85
CA ILE A 192 4.79 1.31 -1.26
C ILE A 192 4.65 2.29 -0.09
N ASP A 193 5.32 3.45 -0.19
CA ASP A 193 5.43 4.36 0.95
C ASP A 193 4.97 5.80 0.64
N LEU A 194 4.63 6.54 1.70
CA LEU A 194 4.57 8.00 1.75
C LEU A 194 3.64 8.62 0.71
N GLY A 195 2.37 8.24 0.68
CA GLY A 195 1.37 8.76 -0.25
C GLY A 195 1.41 8.11 -1.64
N SER A 196 2.04 6.93 -1.77
CA SER A 196 2.00 6.11 -2.99
C SER A 196 0.63 5.42 -3.15
N ASP A 197 -0.44 6.22 -3.18
CA ASP A 197 -1.82 5.78 -3.19
C ASP A 197 -2.24 5.07 -4.49
N ASN A 198 -3.22 4.18 -4.41
CA ASN A 198 -3.84 3.49 -5.56
C ASN A 198 -2.84 2.71 -6.42
N CYS A 199 -1.73 2.27 -5.83
CA CYS A 199 -0.75 1.45 -6.54
C CYS A 199 -1.26 0.02 -6.71
N THR A 200 -0.99 -0.57 -7.88
CA THR A 200 -1.42 -1.93 -8.22
C THR A 200 -0.20 -2.83 -8.45
N VAL A 201 -0.18 -4.00 -7.81
CA VAL A 201 0.89 -5.00 -7.95
C VAL A 201 0.29 -6.36 -8.30
N ARG A 202 0.62 -6.90 -9.48
CA ARG A 202 0.00 -8.13 -9.99
C ARG A 202 0.99 -9.13 -10.57
N ASN A 203 0.75 -10.42 -10.35
CA ASN A 203 1.48 -11.52 -10.98
C ASN A 203 3.01 -11.42 -10.76
N SER A 204 3.43 -10.93 -9.60
CA SER A 204 4.83 -10.66 -9.28
C SER A 204 5.37 -11.65 -8.24
N LEU A 205 6.68 -11.86 -8.27
CA LEU A 205 7.45 -12.68 -7.34
C LEU A 205 8.34 -11.80 -6.46
N PHE A 206 8.23 -11.98 -5.15
CA PHE A 206 9.08 -11.35 -4.15
C PHE A 206 9.71 -12.46 -3.31
N ASN A 207 10.92 -12.90 -3.69
CA ASN A 207 11.54 -14.12 -3.18
C ASN A 207 12.86 -13.85 -2.45
N GLU A 208 13.11 -14.49 -1.30
CA GLU A 208 14.42 -14.41 -0.62
C GLU A 208 14.89 -12.96 -0.34
N ASN A 209 13.96 -12.03 -0.13
CA ASN A 209 14.29 -10.66 0.23
C ASN A 209 14.55 -10.55 1.74
N ASN A 210 14.97 -9.37 2.15
CA ASN A 210 15.29 -9.02 3.51
C ASN A 210 16.56 -9.72 4.01
N VAL A 211 17.55 -9.97 3.16
CA VAL A 211 18.68 -10.85 3.51
C VAL A 211 19.59 -10.29 4.61
N SER A 212 19.50 -8.99 4.93
CA SER A 212 20.36 -8.31 5.90
C SER A 212 19.60 -7.67 7.08
N LEU A 213 18.36 -8.08 7.38
CA LEU A 213 17.50 -7.50 8.42
C LEU A 213 17.41 -5.96 8.27
N ARG A 214 17.05 -5.50 7.07
CA ARG A 214 16.82 -4.09 6.76
C ARG A 214 15.38 -3.88 6.36
N GLY A 215 14.83 -2.69 6.59
CA GLY A 215 13.45 -2.45 6.20
C GLY A 215 12.47 -3.32 6.98
N VAL A 216 11.41 -3.80 6.34
CA VAL A 216 10.24 -4.37 7.04
C VAL A 216 9.74 -5.73 6.58
N GLY A 217 10.28 -6.32 5.52
CA GLY A 217 9.81 -7.64 5.07
C GLY A 217 10.13 -7.94 3.61
N GLY A 218 9.27 -8.75 2.99
CA GLY A 218 9.24 -8.95 1.54
C GLY A 218 8.63 -7.74 0.82
N ILE A 219 7.49 -7.25 1.33
CA ILE A 219 6.83 -6.01 0.88
C ILE A 219 6.56 -5.12 2.10
N GLY A 220 6.92 -3.84 2.00
CA GLY A 220 6.55 -2.79 2.96
C GLY A 220 5.44 -1.89 2.44
N ILE A 221 4.51 -1.53 3.32
CA ILE A 221 3.43 -0.55 3.06
C ILE A 221 3.41 0.43 4.25
N ASP A 222 3.47 1.73 3.98
CA ASP A 222 3.45 2.78 5.02
C ASP A 222 2.87 4.10 4.47
N ASP A 223 1.83 4.64 5.11
CA ASP A 223 1.12 5.86 4.66
C ASP A 223 0.57 5.73 3.22
N VAL A 224 -0.30 4.73 3.00
CA VAL A 224 -0.84 4.43 1.67
C VAL A 224 -2.32 4.10 1.71
N ASN A 225 -3.07 4.70 0.80
CA ASN A 225 -4.47 4.40 0.54
C ASN A 225 -4.63 3.59 -0.75
N GLY A 226 -5.45 2.54 -0.71
CA GLY A 226 -5.87 1.82 -1.91
C GLY A 226 -4.77 1.00 -2.59
N ALA A 227 -3.70 0.61 -1.89
CA ALA A 227 -2.74 -0.34 -2.44
C ALA A 227 -3.44 -1.67 -2.76
N ASP A 228 -3.26 -2.18 -3.98
CA ASP A 228 -3.91 -3.40 -4.47
C ASP A 228 -2.89 -4.45 -4.92
N ILE A 229 -2.63 -5.44 -4.08
CA ILE A 229 -1.64 -6.50 -4.28
C ILE A 229 -2.36 -7.83 -4.49
N GLN A 230 -2.31 -8.37 -5.71
CA GLN A 230 -2.98 -9.63 -6.04
C GLN A 230 -2.16 -10.58 -6.90
N PHE A 231 -2.43 -11.88 -6.77
CA PHE A 231 -1.80 -12.93 -7.58
C PHE A 231 -0.26 -12.92 -7.50
N CYS A 232 0.29 -12.39 -6.40
CA CYS A 232 1.72 -12.36 -6.18
C CYS A 232 2.16 -13.57 -5.34
N THR A 233 3.43 -13.92 -5.48
CA THR A 233 4.10 -14.89 -4.60
C THR A 233 5.13 -14.13 -3.77
N ILE A 234 4.97 -14.17 -2.45
CA ILE A 234 5.90 -13.62 -1.47
C ILE A 234 6.48 -14.81 -0.72
N ASN A 235 7.73 -15.14 -1.00
CA ASN A 235 8.34 -16.40 -0.57
C ASN A 235 9.69 -16.18 0.11
N ASP A 236 9.99 -17.02 1.10
CA ASP A 236 11.29 -17.11 1.76
C ASP A 236 11.81 -15.74 2.26
N THR A 237 10.99 -14.88 2.87
CA THR A 237 11.50 -13.63 3.47
C THR A 237 12.41 -13.95 4.67
N HIS A 238 13.70 -13.57 4.60
CA HIS A 238 14.74 -14.14 5.47
C HIS A 238 14.65 -13.77 6.95
N ASN A 239 14.35 -12.53 7.30
CA ASN A 239 14.48 -12.06 8.69
C ASN A 239 13.17 -11.50 9.28
N LEU A 240 12.18 -11.22 8.44
CA LEU A 240 10.96 -10.48 8.79
C LEU A 240 9.71 -11.14 8.16
N HIS A 241 8.62 -10.39 8.10
CA HIS A 241 7.31 -10.82 7.63
C HIS A 241 7.25 -10.85 6.10
N GLY A 242 6.27 -11.57 5.55
CA GLY A 242 6.00 -11.54 4.10
C GLY A 242 5.62 -10.14 3.64
N ILE A 243 4.52 -9.61 4.19
CA ILE A 243 4.04 -8.23 3.94
C ILE A 243 3.90 -7.52 5.28
N THR A 244 4.34 -6.26 5.34
CA THR A 244 4.26 -5.45 6.56
C THR A 244 3.58 -4.12 6.30
N PHE A 245 2.53 -3.85 7.06
CA PHE A 245 1.91 -2.54 7.21
C PHE A 245 2.57 -1.84 8.41
N GLN A 246 3.28 -0.74 8.17
CA GLN A 246 4.08 -0.10 9.20
C GLN A 246 3.31 0.92 10.03
N ASN A 247 2.46 1.74 9.40
CA ASN A 247 1.51 2.66 10.02
C ASN A 247 2.12 3.68 11.00
N ASN A 248 3.42 3.96 10.90
CA ASN A 248 4.15 4.83 11.82
C ASN A 248 4.33 6.27 11.32
N VAL A 249 4.22 6.51 10.02
CA VAL A 249 4.34 7.87 9.44
C VAL A 249 3.03 8.42 8.91
N GLY A 250 2.09 7.54 8.55
CA GLY A 250 0.74 7.87 8.14
C GLY A 250 -0.15 6.63 8.18
N GLY A 251 -1.43 6.81 7.86
CA GLY A 251 -2.43 5.74 7.95
C GLY A 251 -2.70 5.06 6.63
N GLU A 252 -3.33 3.90 6.70
CA GLU A 252 -3.59 3.05 5.55
C GLU A 252 -5.07 2.79 5.42
N ASP A 253 -5.68 3.21 4.32
CA ASP A 253 -7.10 3.00 4.06
C ASP A 253 -7.35 2.21 2.78
N GLY A 254 -8.27 1.25 2.82
CA GLY A 254 -8.77 0.62 1.60
C GLY A 254 -7.77 -0.28 0.86
N CYS A 255 -6.68 -0.71 1.51
CA CYS A 255 -5.72 -1.63 0.90
C CYS A 255 -6.36 -3.00 0.63
N ILE A 256 -6.02 -3.64 -0.50
CA ILE A 256 -6.54 -4.93 -0.92
C ILE A 256 -5.37 -5.89 -1.12
N ILE A 257 -5.27 -6.90 -0.26
CA ILE A 257 -4.26 -7.95 -0.32
C ILE A 257 -4.99 -9.27 -0.55
N THR A 258 -5.09 -9.71 -1.80
CA THR A 258 -5.90 -10.91 -2.11
C THR A 258 -5.27 -11.85 -3.12
N ASN A 259 -5.62 -13.14 -3.07
CA ASN A 259 -5.17 -14.14 -4.03
C ASN A 259 -3.64 -14.29 -4.13
N ASN A 260 -2.91 -13.98 -3.05
CA ASN A 260 -1.45 -14.13 -3.00
C ASN A 260 -1.06 -15.47 -2.38
N THR A 261 0.14 -15.95 -2.73
CA THR A 261 0.82 -17.02 -1.98
C THR A 261 1.89 -16.39 -1.10
N ILE A 262 1.77 -16.53 0.21
CA ILE A 262 2.69 -15.94 1.19
C ILE A 262 3.25 -17.05 2.05
N ASN A 263 4.50 -17.44 1.78
CA ASN A 263 5.09 -18.62 2.39
C ASN A 263 6.52 -18.43 2.86
N ASN A 264 6.91 -19.25 3.84
CA ASN A 264 8.25 -19.34 4.37
C ASN A 264 8.86 -18.00 4.83
N SER A 265 8.03 -17.04 5.22
CA SER A 265 8.53 -15.83 5.88
C SER A 265 9.08 -16.20 7.25
N ALA A 266 10.21 -15.63 7.65
CA ALA A 266 10.84 -15.94 8.93
C ALA A 266 9.95 -15.58 10.13
N GLN A 267 9.06 -14.60 9.95
CA GLN A 267 8.05 -14.20 10.94
C GLN A 267 6.65 -14.45 10.37
N ASP A 268 5.71 -13.52 10.58
CA ASP A 268 4.33 -13.64 10.11
C ASP A 268 4.22 -13.60 8.58
N GLY A 269 3.13 -14.13 8.04
CA GLY A 269 2.78 -13.96 6.63
C GLY A 269 2.49 -12.49 6.33
N ILE A 270 1.52 -11.91 7.04
CA ILE A 270 1.23 -10.47 7.01
C ILE A 270 1.30 -9.93 8.44
N HIS A 271 1.93 -8.79 8.62
CA HIS A 271 2.01 -8.12 9.92
C HIS A 271 1.54 -6.67 9.83
N VAL A 272 0.57 -6.31 10.65
CA VAL A 272 0.07 -4.94 10.80
C VAL A 272 0.53 -4.38 12.14
N ARG A 273 1.47 -3.42 12.11
CA ARG A 273 2.21 -2.94 13.29
C ARG A 273 2.21 -1.43 13.45
N ASN A 274 2.89 -0.96 14.50
CA ASN A 274 3.10 0.44 14.88
C ASN A 274 1.90 1.36 14.58
N CYS A 275 0.74 1.00 15.12
CA CYS A 275 -0.55 1.62 14.77
C CYS A 275 -0.75 3.00 15.41
N VAL A 276 0.22 3.88 15.20
CA VAL A 276 0.18 5.30 15.50
C VAL A 276 -0.91 5.93 14.65
N TYR A 277 -1.01 5.50 13.39
CA TYR A 277 -2.11 5.79 12.49
C TYR A 277 -2.98 4.55 12.27
N ALA A 278 -4.22 4.78 11.86
CA ALA A 278 -5.21 3.71 11.74
C ALA A 278 -5.06 2.98 10.41
N VAL A 279 -5.21 1.66 10.44
CA VAL A 279 -5.45 0.83 9.27
C VAL A 279 -6.94 0.57 9.16
N THR A 280 -7.59 1.13 8.14
CA THR A 280 -9.03 1.04 7.93
C THR A 280 -9.38 0.46 6.56
N ASN A 281 -10.59 -0.08 6.44
CA ASN A 281 -11.16 -0.61 5.19
C ASN A 281 -10.25 -1.58 4.41
N THR A 282 -9.28 -2.21 5.08
CA THR A 282 -8.30 -3.08 4.46
C THR A 282 -8.86 -4.49 4.32
N THR A 283 -8.74 -5.05 3.12
CA THR A 283 -9.20 -6.40 2.80
C THR A 283 -8.00 -7.33 2.68
N ILE A 284 -7.92 -8.31 3.56
CA ILE A 284 -6.95 -9.42 3.49
C ILE A 284 -7.75 -10.70 3.35
N ASP A 285 -7.85 -11.23 2.13
CA ASP A 285 -8.73 -12.36 1.82
C ASP A 285 -8.15 -13.27 0.73
N GLN A 286 -8.55 -14.54 0.68
CA GLN A 286 -8.16 -15.50 -0.36
C GLN A 286 -6.64 -15.67 -0.58
N ASN A 287 -5.82 -15.33 0.42
CA ASN A 287 -4.39 -15.60 0.37
C ASN A 287 -4.08 -17.01 0.89
N THR A 288 -3.10 -17.67 0.30
CA THR A 288 -2.59 -18.97 0.76
C THR A 288 -1.34 -18.75 1.61
N PHE A 289 -1.34 -19.31 2.81
CA PHE A 289 -0.23 -19.19 3.76
C PHE A 289 0.35 -20.56 4.10
N SER A 290 1.67 -20.68 4.09
CA SER A 290 2.33 -21.93 4.51
C SER A 290 3.78 -21.67 4.94
N GLY A 291 4.29 -22.43 5.92
CA GLY A 291 5.70 -22.38 6.31
C GLY A 291 6.19 -21.07 6.97
N ASN A 292 5.32 -20.08 7.18
CA ASN A 292 5.69 -18.84 7.89
C ASN A 292 6.01 -19.14 9.37
N GLY A 293 7.01 -18.46 9.93
CA GLY A 293 7.48 -18.67 11.30
C GLY A 293 6.55 -18.12 12.38
N GLY A 294 5.69 -17.15 12.02
CA GLY A 294 4.70 -16.50 12.89
C GLY A 294 3.25 -16.85 12.55
N ALA A 295 2.36 -15.89 12.81
CA ALA A 295 0.96 -15.98 12.43
C ALA A 295 0.76 -15.85 10.91
N THR A 296 -0.38 -16.34 10.43
CA THR A 296 -0.83 -16.06 9.06
C THR A 296 -1.03 -14.55 8.85
N VAL A 297 -1.75 -13.91 9.76
CA VAL A 297 -1.90 -12.47 9.86
C VAL A 297 -1.74 -12.10 11.33
N ALA A 298 -0.77 -11.24 11.65
CA ALA A 298 -0.59 -10.64 12.96
C ALA A 298 -1.07 -9.19 12.92
N TRP A 299 -1.83 -8.79 13.95
CA TRP A 299 -2.44 -7.48 14.01
C TRP A 299 -2.16 -6.87 15.40
N GLU A 300 -1.22 -5.93 15.47
CA GLU A 300 -0.85 -5.24 16.72
C GLU A 300 -1.77 -4.07 17.04
N CYS A 301 -2.52 -3.57 16.05
CA CYS A 301 -3.42 -2.45 16.28
C CYS A 301 -4.58 -2.94 17.12
N SER A 302 -4.68 -2.51 18.38
CA SER A 302 -5.89 -2.77 19.16
C SER A 302 -7.09 -2.37 18.30
N GLU A 303 -7.93 -3.33 17.92
CA GLU A 303 -9.17 -3.01 17.24
C GLU A 303 -9.91 -2.01 18.14
N THR A 304 -10.04 -0.77 17.67
CA THR A 304 -11.14 0.09 18.12
C THR A 304 -12.39 -0.52 17.52
N ILE A 305 -12.80 -1.67 18.07
CA ILE A 305 -14.15 -2.15 17.89
C ILE A 305 -15.03 -0.99 18.35
N ALA A 306 -15.71 -0.35 17.40
CA ALA A 306 -16.90 0.46 17.66
C ALA A 306 -18.08 -0.41 18.14
N GLY A 307 -17.80 -1.61 18.66
CA GLY A 307 -18.67 -2.35 19.54
C GLY A 307 -18.40 -1.89 20.97
N VAL A 308 -19.47 -1.57 21.70
CA VAL A 308 -19.44 -1.38 23.16
C VAL A 308 -18.54 -2.46 23.73
N ALA A 309 -17.37 -2.06 24.25
CA ALA A 309 -16.47 -2.96 24.93
C ALA A 309 -17.32 -3.82 25.87
N GLY A 310 -17.19 -5.14 25.74
CA GLY A 310 -17.86 -6.11 26.61
C GLY A 310 -17.37 -5.96 28.05
N LYS A 311 -17.66 -4.82 28.69
CA LYS A 311 -17.72 -4.70 30.13
C LYS A 311 -18.78 -5.71 30.53
N ASN A 312 -18.37 -6.70 31.33
CA ASN A 312 -19.27 -7.66 31.95
C ASN A 312 -20.51 -6.92 32.44
N LYS A 313 -21.59 -7.02 31.67
CA LYS A 313 -22.83 -6.31 31.93
C LYS A 313 -23.31 -6.84 33.26
N THR A 314 -23.24 -6.02 34.32
CA THR A 314 -23.98 -6.28 35.55
C THR A 314 -25.44 -6.40 35.13
N ALA A 315 -25.95 -7.63 35.08
CA ALA A 315 -27.23 -7.92 34.46
C ALA A 315 -28.33 -7.30 35.34
N LEU A 316 -28.92 -6.19 34.90
CA LEU A 316 -30.17 -5.70 35.46
C LEU A 316 -31.23 -6.79 35.27
N ASN A 317 -31.74 -7.33 36.39
CA ASN A 317 -32.86 -8.25 36.37
C ASN A 317 -34.17 -7.48 36.59
N VAL A 318 -35.17 -7.77 35.75
CA VAL A 318 -36.52 -7.21 35.87
C VAL A 318 -37.49 -8.34 36.17
N PHE A 319 -38.10 -8.34 37.36
CA PHE A 319 -39.01 -9.41 37.79
C PHE A 319 -40.22 -8.88 38.58
N PRO A 320 -41.39 -9.55 38.55
CA PRO A 320 -41.66 -10.70 37.70
C PRO A 320 -41.72 -10.29 36.22
N ASN A 321 -41.51 -11.24 35.32
CA ASN A 321 -41.75 -11.08 33.88
C ASN A 321 -42.21 -12.44 33.36
N PRO A 322 -43.51 -12.64 33.08
CA PRO A 322 -44.57 -11.63 33.01
C PRO A 322 -44.97 -10.97 34.35
N ALA A 323 -45.53 -9.76 34.31
CA ALA A 323 -45.98 -8.98 35.47
C ALA A 323 -47.42 -8.44 35.32
N SER A 324 -48.08 -8.11 36.42
CA SER A 324 -49.48 -7.62 36.41
C SER A 324 -49.69 -6.28 37.13
N GLN A 325 -48.95 -5.99 38.20
CA GLN A 325 -49.18 -4.79 39.00
C GLN A 325 -47.91 -3.98 39.23
N PHE A 326 -46.78 -4.66 39.41
CA PHE A 326 -45.50 -4.03 39.64
C PHE A 326 -44.39 -4.89 39.06
N ILE A 327 -43.28 -4.24 38.75
CA ILE A 327 -41.99 -4.89 38.48
C ILE A 327 -40.99 -4.43 39.51
N SER A 328 -39.97 -5.26 39.69
CA SER A 328 -38.81 -4.96 40.50
C SER A 328 -37.55 -4.95 39.66
N LEU A 329 -36.69 -3.98 39.97
CA LEU A 329 -35.40 -3.77 39.32
C LEU A 329 -34.28 -4.17 40.27
N ASP A 330 -33.58 -5.25 39.94
CA ASP A 330 -32.39 -5.70 40.68
C ASP A 330 -31.15 -5.33 39.89
N PHE A 331 -30.42 -4.34 40.42
CA PHE A 331 -29.17 -3.83 39.86
C PHE A 331 -27.93 -4.55 40.42
N GLY A 332 -28.10 -5.67 41.14
CA GLY A 332 -27.02 -6.40 41.79
C GLY A 332 -26.34 -5.57 42.87
N THR A 333 -25.03 -5.34 42.73
CA THR A 333 -24.24 -4.54 43.68
C THR A 333 -24.20 -3.05 43.35
N ALA A 334 -24.83 -2.61 42.24
CA ALA A 334 -24.80 -1.20 41.84
C ALA A 334 -25.74 -0.35 42.71
N THR A 335 -25.22 0.76 43.25
CA THR A 335 -25.95 1.69 44.15
C THR A 335 -26.02 3.10 43.55
N GLY A 336 -27.17 3.77 43.65
CA GLY A 336 -27.33 5.17 43.24
C GLY A 336 -28.58 5.42 42.39
N SER A 337 -28.76 6.66 41.95
CA SER A 337 -29.90 7.06 41.11
C SER A 337 -29.98 6.25 39.81
N PHE A 338 -31.21 5.89 39.43
CA PHE A 338 -31.50 5.27 38.16
C PHE A 338 -32.66 5.98 37.45
N SER A 339 -32.77 5.74 36.15
CA SER A 339 -33.98 6.00 35.38
C SER A 339 -34.47 4.73 34.70
N PHE A 340 -35.78 4.61 34.56
CA PHE A 340 -36.45 3.50 33.90
C PHE A 340 -37.55 4.05 33.00
N GLU A 341 -37.53 3.63 31.74
CA GLU A 341 -38.46 4.07 30.72
C GLU A 341 -39.02 2.86 29.98
N MET A 342 -40.34 2.83 29.76
CA MET A 342 -41.01 1.81 28.95
C MET A 342 -41.59 2.39 27.69
N PHE A 343 -41.52 1.61 26.62
CA PHE A 343 -42.00 1.93 25.30
C PHE A 343 -43.01 0.89 24.83
N SER A 344 -44.06 1.36 24.15
CA SER A 344 -44.92 0.50 23.33
C SER A 344 -44.15 -0.05 22.12
N LEU A 345 -44.73 -1.01 21.39
CA LEU A 345 -44.16 -1.52 20.15
C LEU A 345 -44.11 -0.48 19.01
N SER A 346 -44.86 0.63 19.11
CA SER A 346 -44.77 1.76 18.19
C SER A 346 -43.66 2.76 18.57
N GLY A 347 -42.91 2.49 19.65
CA GLY A 347 -41.84 3.37 20.14
C GLY A 347 -42.32 4.54 21.01
N GLN A 348 -43.61 4.59 21.38
CA GLN A 348 -44.14 5.62 22.26
C GLN A 348 -43.73 5.34 23.71
N SER A 349 -43.16 6.32 24.41
CA SER A 349 -42.89 6.23 25.85
C SER A 349 -44.21 6.21 26.62
N VAL A 350 -44.44 5.15 27.40
CA VAL A 350 -45.69 4.91 28.14
C VAL A 350 -45.51 5.01 29.66
N LEU A 351 -44.27 4.94 30.14
CA LEU A 351 -43.92 5.07 31.54
C LEU A 351 -42.48 5.59 31.65
N PHE A 352 -42.28 6.57 32.52
CA PHE A 352 -40.95 7.09 32.85
C PHE A 352 -40.84 7.28 34.36
N VAL A 353 -39.78 6.73 34.95
CA VAL A 353 -39.45 6.81 36.37
C VAL A 353 -38.00 7.28 36.48
N GLN A 354 -37.76 8.27 37.34
CA GLN A 354 -36.43 8.81 37.62
C GLN A 354 -36.28 9.04 39.13
N ASP A 355 -35.06 8.83 39.64
CA ASP A 355 -34.62 9.26 40.97
C ASP A 355 -35.43 8.67 42.14
N GLN A 356 -35.55 7.33 42.15
CA GLN A 356 -36.06 6.62 43.31
C GLN A 356 -34.88 6.08 44.13
N ASP A 357 -34.66 6.64 45.32
CA ASP A 357 -33.68 6.13 46.28
C ASP A 357 -34.04 4.69 46.67
N ASN A 358 -33.25 3.73 46.18
CA ASN A 358 -33.26 2.31 46.56
C ASN A 358 -34.61 1.56 46.51
N THR A 359 -35.68 2.13 45.98
CA THR A 359 -36.93 1.39 45.79
C THR A 359 -36.96 0.75 44.41
N SER A 360 -36.47 -0.49 44.39
CA SER A 360 -36.51 -1.45 43.29
C SER A 360 -37.92 -1.87 42.88
N ARG A 361 -38.95 -1.01 42.94
CA ARG A 361 -40.33 -1.39 42.61
C ARG A 361 -41.06 -0.29 41.83
N ILE A 362 -41.54 -0.62 40.65
CA ILE A 362 -42.24 0.27 39.73
C ILE A 362 -43.67 -0.25 39.54
N ASP A 363 -44.65 0.61 39.79
CA ASP A 363 -46.06 0.34 39.52
C ASP A 363 -46.32 0.39 38.00
N ILE A 364 -46.89 -0.69 37.47
CA ILE A 364 -47.26 -0.85 36.05
C ILE A 364 -48.75 -1.17 35.89
N SER A 365 -49.52 -1.06 36.97
CA SER A 365 -50.93 -1.47 37.04
C SER A 365 -51.84 -0.67 36.10
N SER A 366 -51.43 0.55 35.73
CA SER A 366 -52.13 1.43 34.79
C SER A 366 -51.86 1.12 33.32
N LEU A 367 -50.88 0.26 33.01
CA LEU A 367 -50.54 -0.12 31.65
C LEU A 367 -51.44 -1.28 31.19
N SER A 368 -51.87 -1.23 29.93
CA SER A 368 -52.64 -2.30 29.30
C SER A 368 -51.81 -3.58 29.15
N LYS A 369 -52.48 -4.74 29.13
CA LYS A 369 -51.84 -6.02 28.78
C LYS A 369 -51.12 -5.94 27.42
N GLY A 370 -49.91 -6.50 27.34
CA GLY A 370 -49.13 -6.47 26.12
C GLY A 370 -47.62 -6.66 26.31
N LEU A 371 -46.89 -6.61 25.19
CA LEU A 371 -45.44 -6.63 25.15
C LEU A 371 -44.89 -5.21 25.09
N TYR A 372 -43.93 -4.92 25.95
CA TYR A 372 -43.25 -3.62 26.04
C TYR A 372 -41.74 -3.80 25.95
N ILE A 373 -41.06 -2.76 25.47
CA ILE A 373 -39.59 -2.64 25.54
C ILE A 373 -39.28 -1.67 26.67
N TYR A 374 -38.33 -2.01 27.54
CA TYR A 374 -37.84 -1.09 28.55
C TYR A 374 -36.40 -0.66 28.26
N LYS A 375 -36.04 0.50 28.80
CA LYS A 375 -34.70 1.07 28.86
C LYS A 375 -34.47 1.55 30.29
N ALA A 376 -33.47 0.99 30.95
CA ALA A 376 -33.04 1.39 32.27
C ALA A 376 -31.63 1.98 32.17
N LYS A 377 -31.36 3.04 32.93
CA LYS A 377 -30.05 3.69 32.98
C LYS A 377 -29.65 3.95 34.42
N ASN A 378 -28.40 3.64 34.76
CA ASN A 378 -27.76 4.05 36.01
C ASN A 378 -26.39 4.67 35.69
N PHE A 379 -25.54 4.87 36.70
CA PHE A 379 -24.18 5.37 36.50
C PHE A 379 -23.25 4.36 35.79
N GLU A 380 -23.56 3.06 35.82
CA GLU A 380 -22.77 2.01 35.15
C GLU A 380 -23.09 1.87 33.66
N GLY A 381 -24.30 2.27 33.22
CA GLY A 381 -24.66 2.26 31.80
C GLY A 381 -26.16 2.18 31.53
N THR A 382 -26.50 1.78 30.30
CA THR A 382 -27.87 1.60 29.83
C THR A 382 -28.15 0.13 29.52
N THR A 383 -29.27 -0.40 30.00
CA THR A 383 -29.77 -1.75 29.67
C THR A 383 -31.16 -1.65 29.04
N THR A 384 -31.39 -2.42 27.99
CA THR A 384 -32.70 -2.61 27.37
C THR A 384 -33.17 -4.06 27.51
N GLY A 385 -34.48 -4.26 27.51
CA GLY A 385 -35.08 -5.59 27.55
C GLY A 385 -36.57 -5.57 27.25
N LYS A 386 -37.21 -6.74 27.33
CA LYS A 386 -38.65 -6.91 27.08
C LYS A 386 -39.40 -7.21 28.37
N LEU A 387 -40.63 -6.70 28.49
CA LEU A 387 -41.53 -6.97 29.61
C LEU A 387 -42.92 -7.35 29.08
N ILE A 388 -43.50 -8.40 29.65
CA ILE A 388 -44.85 -8.86 29.32
C ILE A 388 -45.80 -8.48 30.46
N ILE A 389 -46.84 -7.70 30.16
CA ILE A 389 -47.89 -7.31 31.12
C ILE A 389 -49.14 -8.16 30.91
N THR A 390 -49.71 -8.72 31.98
CA THR A 390 -50.80 -9.72 31.94
C THR A 390 -52.03 -9.38 32.79
N ASN A 391 -52.20 -8.12 33.23
CA ASN A 391 -53.35 -7.70 34.04
C ASN A 391 -54.67 -7.61 33.26
#